data_AF-A0A022WAC1-F1
#
_entry.id   AF-A0A022WAC1-F1
#
_cell.length_a   1.000
_cell.length_b   1.000
_cell.length_c   1.000
_cell.angle_alpha   90.00
_cell.angle_beta   90.00
_cell.angle_gamma   90.00
#
_symmetry.space_group_name_H-M   'P 1'
#
loop_
_entity.id
_entity.type
_entity.pdbx_description
1 polymer ?
#
loop_
_entity_poly.entity_id
_entity_poly.type
_entity_poly.pdbx_seq_one_letter_code
_entity_poly.pdbx_strand_id
1 'polypeptide(L)'
;MVQIVLQILGVIAAGVLVSPFLIIFAMILLFLRFHYSNLFLQGAREIKRLESNAKSPIFEQFGSALIGLGTIRVFSKGEAYIERMYAKIDRHAQAYWNLWLFNRWLGFRMSVIGAAFAGATAAFILEMNLVERVFEYSDLEIENQDGLDSPAAWPTDGRLEVSDLVVAYAPELPPVLNGLSFTVEKNQRVGIVDGVDVSKVKLAHLRSRLAIIPQDPVLFSGTIRSKLNPFDEYSDSELQSALERVHMIPPADQMSSISSIGAPETPAESDVSTPTAVESSASSTLARRAGLA
;
A
#
# COMPACT_ATOMS: atom_id res chain seq x y z
N MET A 1 -21.82 -30.40 10.82
CA MET A 1 -20.67 -31.07 10.17
C MET A 1 -20.62 -30.77 8.68
N VAL A 2 -21.63 -31.18 7.89
CA VAL A 2 -21.66 -30.98 6.43
C VAL A 2 -21.46 -29.51 6.02
N GLN A 3 -22.16 -28.57 6.66
CA GLN A 3 -22.03 -27.14 6.36
C GLN A 3 -20.61 -26.60 6.54
N ILE A 4 -19.89 -27.03 7.60
CA ILE A 4 -18.52 -26.58 7.89
C ILE A 4 -17.55 -27.15 6.86
N VAL A 5 -17.72 -28.42 6.49
CA VAL A 5 -16.91 -29.06 5.45
C VAL A 5 -17.12 -28.36 4.11
N LEU A 6 -18.36 -28.01 3.76
CA LEU A 6 -18.67 -27.28 2.54
C LEU A 6 -18.07 -25.86 2.55
N GLN A 7 -18.08 -25.16 3.68
CA GLN A 7 -17.43 -23.86 3.82
C GLN A 7 -15.91 -23.95 3.62
N ILE A 8 -15.25 -24.96 4.22
CA ILE A 8 -13.80 -25.17 4.04
C ILE A 8 -13.48 -25.46 2.57
N LEU A 9 -14.25 -26.35 1.93
CA LEU A 9 -14.10 -26.64 0.50
C LEU A 9 -14.31 -25.38 -0.35
N GLY A 10 -15.31 -24.56 -0.02
CA GLY A 10 -15.56 -23.29 -0.70
C GLY A 10 -14.41 -22.31 -0.59
N VAL A 11 -13.81 -22.16 0.60
CA VAL A 11 -12.64 -21.30 0.82
C VAL A 11 -11.42 -21.80 0.04
N ILE A 12 -11.19 -23.12 0.02
CA ILE A 12 -10.09 -23.71 -0.74
C ILE A 12 -10.30 -23.50 -2.25
N ALA A 13 -11.51 -23.75 -2.75
CA ALA A 13 -11.83 -23.56 -4.16
C ALA A 13 -11.68 -22.10 -4.60
N ALA A 14 -12.19 -21.15 -3.80
CA ALA A 14 -12.02 -19.72 -4.06
C ALA A 14 -10.54 -19.30 -4.03
N GLY A 15 -9.76 -19.81 -3.07
CA GLY A 15 -8.33 -19.53 -2.98
C GLY A 15 -7.54 -20.05 -4.19
N VAL A 16 -7.81 -21.28 -4.63
CA VAL A 16 -7.17 -21.88 -5.81
C VAL A 16 -7.48 -21.11 -7.09
N LEU A 17 -8.70 -20.56 -7.20
CA LEU A 17 -9.10 -19.75 -8.35
C LEU A 17 -8.35 -18.41 -8.41
N VAL A 18 -8.02 -17.81 -7.25
CA VAL A 18 -7.20 -16.59 -7.18
C VAL A 18 -5.74 -16.89 -7.46
N SER A 19 -5.18 -17.94 -6.85
CA SER A 19 -3.81 -18.37 -7.11
C SER A 19 -3.61 -19.83 -6.68
N PRO A 20 -3.05 -20.70 -7.54
CA PRO A 20 -2.76 -22.09 -7.20
C PRO A 20 -1.86 -22.24 -5.96
N PHE A 21 -0.97 -21.28 -5.70
CA PHE A 21 -0.02 -21.33 -4.58
C PHE A 21 -0.70 -21.18 -3.20
N LEU A 22 -1.91 -20.63 -3.13
CA LEU A 22 -2.66 -20.49 -1.88
C LEU A 22 -3.05 -21.84 -1.25
N ILE A 23 -3.02 -22.92 -2.04
CA ILE A 23 -3.28 -24.27 -1.52
C ILE A 23 -2.26 -24.69 -0.46
N ILE A 24 -1.01 -24.22 -0.56
CA ILE A 24 0.05 -24.53 0.41
C ILE A 24 -0.31 -23.92 1.77
N PHE A 25 -0.71 -22.65 1.78
CA PHE A 25 -1.16 -21.97 3.00
C PHE A 25 -2.41 -22.64 3.60
N ALA A 26 -3.37 -23.04 2.76
CA ALA A 26 -4.56 -23.75 3.21
C ALA A 26 -4.23 -25.11 3.84
N MET A 27 -3.30 -25.86 3.26
CA MET A 27 -2.83 -27.15 3.79
C MET A 27 -2.13 -27.00 5.15
N ILE A 28 -1.27 -25.98 5.29
CA ILE A 28 -0.61 -25.65 6.56
C ILE A 28 -1.67 -25.32 7.63
N LEU A 29 -2.66 -24.48 7.30
CA LEU A 29 -3.73 -24.14 8.24
C LEU A 29 -4.54 -25.36 8.66
N LEU A 30 -4.93 -26.23 7.70
CA LEU A 30 -5.65 -27.46 8.00
C LEU A 30 -4.86 -28.38 8.93
N PHE A 31 -3.55 -28.51 8.71
CA PHE A 31 -2.67 -29.29 9.57
C PHE A 31 -2.60 -28.72 10.99
N LEU A 32 -2.33 -27.41 11.13
CA LEU A 32 -2.29 -26.74 12.45
C LEU A 32 -3.64 -26.89 13.17
N ARG A 33 -4.74 -26.63 12.47
CA ARG A 33 -6.09 -26.78 13.01
C ARG A 33 -6.34 -28.20 13.49
N PHE A 34 -5.99 -29.22 12.69
CA PHE A 34 -6.19 -30.62 13.03
C PHE A 34 -5.38 -31.00 14.28
N HIS A 35 -4.12 -30.56 14.36
CA HIS A 35 -3.26 -30.78 15.50
C HIS A 35 -3.86 -30.22 16.80
N TYR A 36 -4.24 -28.94 16.82
CA TYR A 36 -4.83 -28.31 18.00
C TYR A 36 -6.21 -28.87 18.36
N SER A 37 -7.01 -29.22 17.36
CA SER A 37 -8.32 -29.84 17.56
C SER A 37 -8.18 -31.18 18.28
N ASN A 38 -7.21 -32.01 17.89
CA ASN A 38 -7.00 -33.32 18.51
C ASN A 38 -6.50 -33.19 19.95
N LEU A 39 -5.56 -32.28 20.21
CA LEU A 39 -5.08 -31.99 21.55
C LEU A 39 -6.21 -31.51 22.47
N PHE A 40 -7.06 -30.62 21.96
CA PHE A 40 -8.21 -30.12 22.70
C PHE A 40 -9.26 -31.20 22.98
N LEU A 41 -9.61 -32.05 22.01
CA LEU A 41 -10.62 -33.10 22.18
C LEU A 41 -10.25 -34.13 23.26
N GLN A 42 -8.96 -34.37 23.46
CA GLN A 42 -8.49 -35.25 24.53
C GLN A 42 -8.74 -34.62 25.90
N GLY A 43 -8.33 -33.36 26.12
CA GLY A 43 -8.54 -32.66 27.39
C GLY A 43 -10.00 -32.30 27.68
N ALA A 44 -10.75 -31.86 26.67
CA ALA A 44 -12.13 -31.41 26.82
C ALA A 44 -13.06 -32.51 27.35
N ARG A 45 -12.86 -33.75 26.89
CA ARG A 45 -13.67 -34.90 27.35
C ARG A 45 -13.48 -35.15 28.84
N GLU A 46 -12.25 -35.09 29.31
CA GLU A 46 -11.92 -35.34 30.71
C GLU A 46 -12.44 -34.23 31.63
N ILE A 47 -12.25 -32.97 31.25
CA ILE A 47 -12.76 -31.83 32.03
C ILE A 47 -14.29 -31.85 32.07
N LYS A 48 -14.95 -32.17 30.95
CA LYS A 48 -16.42 -32.31 30.91
C LYS A 48 -16.91 -33.46 31.78
N ARG A 49 -16.15 -34.54 31.89
CA ARG A 49 -16.43 -35.63 32.83
C ARG A 49 -16.33 -35.17 34.29
N LEU A 50 -15.29 -34.43 34.64
CA LEU A 50 -15.12 -33.86 35.99
C LEU A 50 -16.26 -32.90 36.36
N GLU A 51 -16.66 -32.03 35.44
CA GLU A 51 -17.79 -31.11 35.63
C GLU A 51 -19.10 -31.86 35.89
N SER A 52 -19.40 -32.88 35.08
CA SER A 52 -20.58 -33.71 35.26
C SER A 52 -20.58 -34.46 36.60
N ASN A 53 -19.44 -35.05 36.98
CA ASN A 53 -19.31 -35.78 38.24
C ASN A 53 -19.39 -34.88 39.48
N ALA A 54 -18.96 -33.62 39.38
CA ALA A 54 -19.08 -32.66 40.47
C ALA A 54 -20.52 -32.13 40.65
N LYS A 55 -21.35 -32.24 39.61
CA LYS A 55 -22.72 -31.71 39.59
C LYS A 55 -23.74 -32.62 40.30
N SER A 56 -23.66 -33.94 40.10
CA SER A 56 -24.66 -34.87 40.67
C SER A 56 -24.79 -34.82 42.21
N PRO A 57 -23.71 -34.67 43.00
CA PRO A 57 -23.81 -34.70 44.47
C PRO A 57 -24.55 -33.50 45.06
N ILE A 58 -24.69 -32.40 44.30
CA ILE A 58 -25.50 -31.22 44.67
C ILE A 58 -26.98 -31.61 44.70
N PHE A 59 -27.46 -32.24 43.63
CA PHE A 59 -28.86 -32.67 43.52
C PHE A 59 -29.20 -33.78 44.53
N GLU A 60 -28.28 -34.70 44.79
CA GLU A 60 -28.45 -35.74 45.82
C GLU A 60 -28.60 -35.14 47.23
N GLN A 61 -27.76 -34.16 47.57
CA GLN A 61 -27.86 -33.50 48.88
C GLN A 61 -29.13 -32.65 48.97
N PHE A 62 -29.52 -31.99 47.89
CA PHE A 62 -30.76 -31.21 47.84
C PHE A 62 -32.00 -32.11 48.04
N GLY A 63 -32.07 -33.23 47.31
CA GLY A 63 -33.17 -34.19 47.43
C GLY A 63 -33.25 -34.81 48.83
N SER A 64 -32.12 -35.24 49.40
CA SER A 64 -32.10 -35.81 50.75
C SER A 64 -32.42 -34.78 51.84
N ALA A 65 -31.99 -33.52 51.70
CA ALA A 65 -32.31 -32.44 52.64
C ALA A 65 -33.80 -32.06 52.60
N LEU A 66 -34.45 -32.08 51.43
CA LEU A 66 -35.89 -31.83 51.30
C LEU A 66 -36.72 -32.88 52.06
N ILE A 67 -36.37 -34.16 51.91
CA ILE A 67 -37.06 -35.26 52.60
C ILE A 67 -36.80 -35.21 54.12
N GLY A 68 -35.56 -34.91 54.52
CA GLY A 68 -35.13 -34.88 55.93
C GLY A 68 -35.31 -33.55 56.66
N LEU A 69 -36.03 -32.58 56.09
CA LEU A 69 -36.05 -31.20 56.58
C LEU A 69 -36.52 -31.05 58.03
N GLY A 70 -37.55 -31.82 58.42
CA GLY A 70 -38.07 -31.83 59.78
C GLY A 70 -37.00 -32.26 60.79
N THR A 71 -36.28 -33.33 60.48
CA THR A 71 -35.18 -33.86 61.30
C THR A 71 -34.04 -32.84 61.44
N ILE A 72 -33.62 -32.22 60.33
CA ILE A 72 -32.54 -31.22 60.34
C ILE A 72 -32.89 -30.02 61.23
N ARG A 73 -34.15 -29.58 61.21
CA ARG A 73 -34.64 -28.48 62.06
C ARG A 73 -34.67 -28.87 63.53
N VAL A 74 -35.20 -30.04 63.87
CA VAL A 74 -35.26 -30.53 65.27
C VAL A 74 -33.88 -30.61 65.90
N PHE A 75 -32.87 -31.08 65.15
CA PHE A 75 -31.49 -31.14 65.63
C PHE A 75 -30.71 -29.81 65.50
N SER A 76 -31.34 -28.75 64.97
CA SER A 76 -30.71 -27.43 64.74
C SER A 76 -29.38 -27.51 63.97
N LYS A 77 -29.29 -28.41 62.97
CA LYS A 77 -28.08 -28.64 62.14
C LYS A 77 -28.16 -28.00 60.75
N GLY A 78 -29.00 -26.97 60.57
CA GLY A 78 -29.19 -26.29 59.28
C GLY A 78 -27.88 -25.75 58.69
N GLU A 79 -27.12 -24.99 59.48
CA GLU A 79 -25.84 -24.39 59.05
C GLU A 79 -24.83 -25.43 58.54
N ALA A 80 -24.70 -26.56 59.24
CA ALA A 80 -23.79 -27.63 58.83
C ALA A 80 -24.19 -28.25 57.47
N TYR A 81 -25.48 -28.31 57.14
CA TYR A 81 -25.95 -28.76 55.83
C TYR A 81 -25.75 -27.70 54.74
N ILE A 82 -25.92 -26.43 55.09
CA ILE A 82 -25.67 -25.29 54.19
C ILE A 82 -24.19 -25.23 53.81
N GLU A 83 -23.28 -25.32 54.78
CA GLU A 83 -21.83 -25.33 54.55
C GLU A 83 -21.40 -26.49 53.64
N ARG A 84 -21.94 -27.69 53.87
CA ARG A 84 -21.72 -28.85 52.98
C ARG A 84 -22.23 -28.61 51.57
N MET A 85 -23.37 -27.92 51.42
CA MET A 85 -23.91 -27.57 50.11
C MET A 85 -22.98 -26.60 49.38
N TYR A 86 -22.53 -25.54 50.04
CA TYR A 86 -21.58 -24.59 49.47
C TYR A 86 -20.29 -25.28 49.02
N ALA A 87 -19.71 -26.17 49.83
CA ALA A 87 -18.51 -26.92 49.44
C ALA A 87 -18.70 -27.78 48.18
N LYS A 88 -19.92 -28.32 47.94
CA LYS A 88 -20.22 -29.06 46.71
C LYS A 88 -20.42 -28.14 45.50
N ILE A 89 -21.11 -27.02 45.70
CA ILE A 89 -21.28 -25.97 44.68
C ILE A 89 -19.92 -25.43 44.25
N ASP A 90 -19.01 -25.16 45.19
CA ASP A 90 -17.68 -24.64 44.91
C ASP A 90 -16.85 -25.60 44.05
N ARG A 91 -16.91 -26.92 44.34
CA ARG A 91 -16.22 -27.92 43.50
C ARG A 91 -16.79 -27.97 42.08
N HIS A 92 -18.11 -27.90 41.93
CA HIS A 92 -18.75 -27.84 40.61
C HIS A 92 -18.37 -26.54 39.87
N ALA A 93 -18.41 -25.41 40.57
CA ALA A 93 -18.01 -24.12 40.03
C ALA A 93 -16.55 -24.13 39.56
N GLN A 94 -15.62 -24.67 40.35
CA GLN A 94 -14.21 -24.81 39.96
C GLN A 94 -14.05 -25.65 38.69
N ALA A 95 -14.72 -26.80 38.59
CA ALA A 95 -14.69 -27.64 37.39
C ALA A 95 -15.28 -26.91 36.17
N TYR A 96 -16.38 -26.18 36.36
CA TYR A 96 -17.03 -25.38 35.33
C TYR A 96 -16.14 -24.23 34.84
N TRP A 97 -15.51 -23.48 35.74
CA TRP A 97 -14.56 -22.42 35.40
C TRP A 97 -13.36 -22.95 34.62
N ASN A 98 -12.83 -24.11 34.99
CA ASN A 98 -11.75 -24.77 34.25
C ASN A 98 -12.19 -25.16 32.83
N LEU A 99 -13.41 -25.67 32.66
CA LEU A 99 -13.97 -25.96 31.32
C LEU A 99 -14.11 -24.68 30.48
N TRP A 100 -14.61 -23.61 31.09
CA TRP A 100 -14.75 -22.32 30.42
C TRP A 100 -13.39 -21.75 29.99
N LEU A 101 -12.38 -21.80 30.87
CA LEU A 101 -11.03 -21.35 30.57
C LEU A 101 -10.38 -22.20 29.46
N PHE A 102 -10.60 -23.51 29.47
CA PHE A 102 -10.12 -24.42 28.43
C PHE A 102 -10.72 -24.11 27.05
N ASN A 103 -12.03 -23.82 26.99
CA ASN A 103 -12.68 -23.36 25.76
C ASN A 103 -12.12 -22.02 25.28
N ARG A 104 -11.88 -21.08 26.20
CA ARG A 104 -11.28 -19.77 25.87
C ARG A 104 -9.87 -19.92 25.31
N TRP A 105 -9.06 -20.81 25.88
CA TRP A 105 -7.70 -21.08 25.42
C TRP A 105 -7.68 -21.59 23.96
N LEU A 106 -8.57 -22.52 23.61
CA LEU A 106 -8.71 -22.98 22.23
C LEU A 106 -9.12 -21.84 21.31
N GLY A 107 -10.14 -21.07 21.72
CA GLY A 107 -10.62 -19.93 20.95
C GLY A 107 -9.50 -18.95 20.62
N PHE A 108 -8.70 -18.57 21.62
CA PHE A 108 -7.54 -17.69 21.42
C PHE A 108 -6.52 -18.27 20.44
N ARG A 109 -6.12 -19.54 20.60
CA ARG A 109 -5.18 -20.19 19.68
C ARG A 109 -5.70 -20.24 18.24
N MET A 110 -6.99 -20.57 18.06
CA MET A 110 -7.63 -20.59 16.73
C MET A 110 -7.69 -19.19 16.11
N SER A 111 -7.97 -18.15 16.91
CA SER A 111 -7.94 -16.77 16.44
C SER A 111 -6.54 -16.33 15.98
N VAL A 112 -5.48 -16.69 16.71
CA VAL A 112 -4.10 -16.36 16.32
C VAL A 112 -3.71 -17.04 15.01
N ILE A 113 -4.05 -18.32 14.83
CA ILE A 113 -3.76 -19.05 13.58
C ILE A 113 -4.54 -18.44 12.40
N GLY A 114 -5.82 -18.12 12.60
CA GLY A 114 -6.65 -17.48 11.59
C GLY A 114 -6.13 -16.10 11.18
N ALA A 115 -5.70 -15.29 12.15
CA ALA A 115 -5.13 -13.96 11.89
C ALA A 115 -3.80 -14.04 11.12
N ALA A 116 -2.91 -14.96 11.53
CA ALA A 116 -1.63 -15.17 10.84
C ALA A 116 -1.84 -15.64 9.39
N PHE A 117 -2.79 -16.53 9.16
CA PHE A 117 -3.15 -16.96 7.81
C PHE A 117 -3.69 -15.83 6.95
N ALA A 118 -4.69 -15.08 7.45
CA ALA A 118 -5.27 -13.96 6.72
C ALA A 118 -4.19 -12.92 6.34
N GLY A 119 -3.30 -12.58 7.28
CA GLY A 119 -2.17 -11.69 7.03
C GLY A 119 -1.22 -12.21 5.97
N ALA A 120 -0.80 -13.48 6.05
CA ALA A 120 0.10 -14.08 5.08
C ALA A 120 -0.52 -14.15 3.67
N THR A 121 -1.80 -14.52 3.57
CA THR A 121 -2.50 -14.56 2.28
C THR A 121 -2.65 -13.17 1.65
N ALA A 122 -2.93 -12.15 2.46
CA ALA A 122 -3.06 -10.78 1.97
C ALA A 122 -1.70 -10.25 1.46
N ALA A 123 -0.62 -10.46 2.21
CA ALA A 123 0.72 -10.07 1.79
C ALA A 123 1.10 -10.74 0.46
N PHE A 124 0.90 -12.05 0.35
CA PHE A 124 1.21 -12.80 -0.87
C PHE A 124 0.44 -12.31 -2.10
N ILE A 125 -0.87 -12.06 -1.97
CA ILE A 125 -1.70 -11.57 -3.07
C ILE A 125 -1.24 -10.18 -3.53
N LEU A 126 -0.90 -9.29 -2.58
CA LEU A 126 -0.41 -7.95 -2.89
C LEU A 126 0.93 -7.99 -3.62
N GLU A 127 1.87 -8.80 -3.15
CA GLU A 127 3.18 -8.97 -3.78
C GLU A 127 3.06 -9.52 -5.20
N MET A 128 2.21 -10.53 -5.41
CA MET A 128 1.99 -11.12 -6.74
C MET A 128 1.48 -10.09 -7.75
N ASN A 129 0.53 -9.24 -7.36
CA ASN A 129 -0.04 -8.20 -8.21
C ASN A 129 0.97 -7.07 -8.51
N LEU A 130 1.82 -6.70 -7.53
CA LEU A 130 2.86 -5.70 -7.76
C LEU A 130 3.88 -6.18 -8.81
N VAL A 131 4.27 -7.45 -8.75
CA VAL A 131 5.19 -8.05 -9.72
C VAL A 131 4.57 -8.05 -11.12
N GLU A 132 3.29 -8.43 -11.24
CA GLU A 132 2.55 -8.42 -12.51
C GLU A 132 2.55 -7.04 -13.16
N ARG A 133 2.30 -5.96 -12.39
CA ARG A 133 2.33 -4.58 -12.90
C ARG A 133 3.71 -4.13 -13.36
N VAL A 134 4.78 -4.56 -12.68
CA VAL A 134 6.14 -4.23 -13.09
C VAL A 134 6.46 -4.87 -14.45
N PHE A 135 6.03 -6.12 -14.65
CA PHE A 135 6.16 -6.79 -15.95
C PHE A 135 5.29 -6.16 -17.03
N GLU A 136 4.07 -5.73 -16.70
CA GLU A 136 3.22 -4.98 -17.63
C GLU A 136 3.92 -3.71 -18.12
N TYR A 137 4.56 -2.95 -17.22
CA TYR A 137 5.30 -1.75 -17.60
C TYR A 137 6.60 -2.04 -18.35
N SER A 138 7.24 -3.21 -18.14
CA SER A 138 8.44 -3.59 -18.90
C SER A 138 8.14 -3.95 -20.35
N ASP A 139 6.92 -4.43 -20.62
CA ASP A 139 6.49 -4.91 -21.93
C ASP A 139 5.75 -3.85 -22.76
N LEU A 140 5.64 -2.61 -22.27
CA LEU A 140 5.04 -1.51 -23.02
C LEU A 140 5.82 -1.23 -24.31
N GLU A 141 5.08 -1.02 -25.40
CA GLU A 141 5.67 -0.59 -26.67
C GLU A 141 6.30 0.79 -26.51
N ILE A 142 7.61 0.88 -26.75
CA ILE A 142 8.38 2.12 -26.61
C ILE A 142 8.36 2.87 -27.94
N GLU A 143 8.28 4.20 -27.89
CA GLU A 143 8.40 5.07 -29.06
C GLU A 143 9.67 4.72 -29.87
N ASN A 144 9.51 4.46 -31.16
CA ASN A 144 10.62 4.06 -32.03
C ASN A 144 11.71 5.15 -32.10
N GLN A 145 12.94 4.80 -31.71
CA GLN A 145 14.11 5.69 -31.75
C GLN A 145 15.03 5.42 -32.96
N ASP A 146 14.70 4.43 -33.79
CA ASP A 146 15.49 4.05 -34.96
C ASP A 146 15.43 5.14 -36.04
N GLY A 147 16.44 5.15 -36.90
CA GLY A 147 16.54 6.11 -38.00
C GLY A 147 17.96 6.26 -38.50
N LEU A 148 18.12 7.10 -39.51
CA LEU A 148 19.39 7.53 -40.06
C LEU A 148 19.98 8.64 -39.18
N ASP A 149 21.30 8.62 -39.05
CA ASP A 149 22.03 9.74 -38.45
C ASP A 149 22.01 10.93 -39.41
N SER A 150 21.56 12.08 -38.93
CA SER A 150 21.61 13.32 -39.73
C SER A 150 23.05 13.85 -39.79
N PRO A 151 23.41 14.60 -40.84
CA PRO A 151 24.71 15.26 -40.94
C PRO A 151 25.01 16.19 -39.74
N ALA A 152 26.27 16.34 -39.36
CA ALA A 152 26.66 17.15 -38.20
C ALA A 152 26.25 18.64 -38.30
N ALA A 153 26.24 19.18 -39.52
CA ALA A 153 25.88 20.57 -39.82
C ALA A 153 24.36 20.80 -39.98
N TRP A 154 23.55 19.76 -39.75
CA TRP A 154 22.10 19.85 -39.84
C TRP A 154 21.52 20.43 -38.53
N PRO A 155 20.55 21.35 -38.58
CA PRO A 155 20.03 22.04 -39.76
C PRO A 155 20.90 23.24 -40.19
N THR A 156 21.06 23.44 -41.50
CA THR A 156 21.90 24.47 -42.13
C THR A 156 21.13 25.71 -42.58
N ASP A 157 19.92 25.55 -43.12
CA ASP A 157 19.25 26.59 -43.94
C ASP A 157 17.85 26.98 -43.47
N GLY A 158 17.19 26.09 -42.75
CA GLY A 158 15.92 26.28 -42.08
C GLY A 158 14.65 26.31 -42.93
N ARG A 159 14.59 25.67 -44.10
CA ARG A 159 13.36 25.66 -44.92
C ARG A 159 12.44 24.48 -44.57
N LEU A 160 11.34 24.72 -43.84
CA LEU A 160 10.34 23.69 -43.49
C LEU A 160 9.31 23.45 -44.60
N GLU A 161 9.14 22.19 -45.00
CA GLU A 161 8.09 21.78 -45.94
C GLU A 161 7.27 20.65 -45.32
N VAL A 162 6.02 20.94 -44.98
CA VAL A 162 5.05 19.97 -44.44
C VAL A 162 4.04 19.64 -45.54
N SER A 163 3.89 18.34 -45.82
CA SER A 163 2.97 17.84 -46.86
C SER A 163 2.03 16.82 -46.25
N ASP A 164 0.72 17.03 -46.42
CA ASP A 164 -0.35 16.10 -46.04
C ASP A 164 -0.27 15.59 -44.59
N LEU A 165 0.05 16.48 -43.64
CA LEU A 165 0.20 16.09 -42.24
C LEU A 165 -1.16 15.74 -41.63
N VAL A 166 -1.24 14.51 -41.12
CA VAL A 166 -2.38 13.99 -40.34
C VAL A 166 -1.92 13.69 -38.92
N VAL A 167 -2.64 14.21 -37.93
CA VAL A 167 -2.31 14.02 -36.51
C VAL A 167 -3.55 13.54 -35.77
N ALA A 168 -3.42 12.42 -35.06
CA ALA A 168 -4.43 11.86 -34.18
C ALA A 168 -3.79 11.48 -32.83
N TYR A 169 -4.55 11.58 -31.74
CA TYR A 169 -4.07 11.17 -30.41
C TYR A 169 -4.03 9.65 -30.24
N ALA A 170 -4.92 8.91 -30.91
CA ALA A 170 -4.95 7.46 -30.92
C ALA A 170 -5.40 6.94 -32.30
N PRO A 171 -4.96 5.74 -32.71
CA PRO A 171 -5.28 5.18 -34.04
C PRO A 171 -6.77 5.06 -34.34
N GLU A 172 -7.58 4.80 -33.31
CA GLU A 172 -9.02 4.62 -33.39
C GLU A 172 -9.82 5.94 -33.36
N LEU A 173 -9.19 7.06 -33.01
CA LEU A 173 -9.84 8.35 -32.92
C LEU A 173 -9.78 9.10 -34.26
N PRO A 174 -10.79 9.94 -34.56
CA PRO A 174 -10.72 10.79 -35.74
C PRO A 174 -9.53 11.77 -35.64
N PRO A 175 -8.85 12.07 -36.75
CA PRO A 175 -7.69 12.96 -36.75
C PRO A 175 -8.09 14.39 -36.38
N VAL A 176 -7.23 15.05 -35.60
CA VAL A 176 -7.36 16.45 -35.16
C VAL A 176 -6.84 17.40 -36.23
N LEU A 177 -5.72 17.03 -36.87
CA LEU A 177 -5.23 17.69 -38.08
C LEU A 177 -5.37 16.72 -39.24
N ASN A 178 -5.90 17.19 -40.36
CA ASN A 178 -6.17 16.36 -41.53
C ASN A 178 -5.76 17.13 -42.80
N GLY A 179 -4.72 16.63 -43.48
CA GLY A 179 -4.26 17.16 -44.76
C GLY A 179 -3.56 18.53 -44.70
N LEU A 180 -2.91 18.86 -43.58
CA LEU A 180 -2.23 20.15 -43.44
C LEU A 180 -0.95 20.17 -44.29
N SER A 181 -0.88 21.11 -45.25
CA SER A 181 0.29 21.32 -46.08
C SER A 181 0.69 22.79 -46.10
N PHE A 182 1.95 23.08 -45.80
CA PHE A 182 2.49 24.44 -45.85
C PHE A 182 4.01 24.41 -46.01
N THR A 183 4.55 25.51 -46.54
CA THR A 183 5.99 25.73 -46.69
C THR A 183 6.37 26.99 -45.94
N VAL A 184 7.47 26.93 -45.21
CA VAL A 184 8.09 28.09 -44.60
C VAL A 184 9.45 28.30 -45.24
N GLU A 185 9.63 29.52 -45.77
CA GLU A 185 10.83 29.90 -46.49
C GLU A 185 11.98 30.34 -45.57
N LYS A 186 13.17 30.32 -46.17
CA LYS A 186 14.39 31.04 -45.77
C LYS A 186 14.13 32.25 -44.87
N ASN A 187 14.48 32.24 -43.58
CA ASN A 187 14.43 33.44 -42.69
C ASN A 187 13.02 34.05 -42.41
N GLN A 188 11.91 33.34 -42.65
CA GLN A 188 10.60 33.79 -42.15
C GLN A 188 10.47 33.57 -40.64
N ARG A 189 9.87 34.53 -39.91
CA ARG A 189 9.51 34.39 -38.48
C ARG A 189 8.29 33.48 -38.26
N VAL A 190 8.25 32.32 -38.93
CA VAL A 190 7.25 31.26 -38.78
C VAL A 190 7.88 29.87 -39.03
N GLY A 191 9.02 29.50 -38.43
CA GLY A 191 9.45 28.09 -38.27
C GLY A 191 10.29 27.41 -39.37
N ILE A 192 11.33 26.68 -38.97
CA ILE A 192 12.49 26.22 -39.76
C ILE A 192 12.65 24.69 -39.64
N VAL A 193 12.77 23.92 -40.74
CA VAL A 193 13.51 22.61 -40.83
C VAL A 193 13.85 22.20 -42.28
N ASP A 194 15.13 22.12 -42.67
CA ASP A 194 15.69 21.78 -44.00
C ASP A 194 15.07 20.63 -44.83
N GLY A 195 15.49 20.52 -46.11
CA GLY A 195 15.14 19.45 -47.06
C GLY A 195 15.62 18.02 -46.75
N VAL A 196 15.87 17.69 -45.48
CA VAL A 196 16.08 16.30 -45.02
C VAL A 196 14.73 15.77 -44.53
N ASP A 197 14.34 14.60 -45.02
CA ASP A 197 13.13 13.91 -44.60
C ASP A 197 13.22 13.51 -43.12
N VAL A 198 12.57 14.29 -42.25
CA VAL A 198 12.58 14.11 -40.80
C VAL A 198 11.95 12.78 -40.36
N SER A 199 11.11 12.15 -41.19
CA SER A 199 10.51 10.85 -40.87
C SER A 199 11.53 9.71 -40.81
N LYS A 200 12.72 9.92 -41.38
CA LYS A 200 13.80 8.92 -41.46
C LYS A 200 14.96 9.21 -40.52
N VAL A 201 14.91 10.31 -39.78
CA VAL A 201 15.98 10.75 -38.87
C VAL A 201 15.72 10.21 -37.48
N LYS A 202 16.78 9.80 -36.76
CA LYS A 202 16.65 9.42 -35.34
C LYS A 202 16.03 10.54 -34.52
N LEU A 203 14.97 10.20 -33.80
CA LEU A 203 14.14 11.15 -33.07
C LEU A 203 14.92 11.93 -31.99
N ALA A 204 15.82 11.25 -31.27
CA ALA A 204 16.70 11.90 -30.29
C ALA A 204 17.58 12.99 -30.93
N HIS A 205 18.11 12.75 -32.13
CA HIS A 205 18.95 13.73 -32.84
C HIS A 205 18.12 14.92 -33.32
N LEU A 206 16.90 14.67 -33.85
CA LEU A 206 15.95 15.72 -34.23
C LEU A 206 15.60 16.62 -33.03
N ARG A 207 15.22 16.03 -31.89
CA ARG A 207 14.83 16.77 -30.67
C ARG A 207 15.99 17.58 -30.08
N SER A 208 17.24 17.15 -30.25
CA SER A 208 18.42 17.91 -29.78
C SER A 208 18.65 19.24 -30.51
N ARG A 209 18.11 19.39 -31.73
CA ARG A 209 18.28 20.60 -32.56
C ARG A 209 17.04 21.51 -32.56
N LEU A 210 15.98 21.12 -31.85
CA LEU A 210 14.73 21.87 -31.74
C LEU A 210 14.59 22.46 -30.32
N ALA A 211 14.49 23.78 -30.23
CA ALA A 211 14.18 24.46 -28.97
C ALA A 211 12.68 24.75 -28.90
N ILE A 212 12.05 24.36 -27.78
CA ILE A 212 10.62 24.62 -27.51
C ILE A 212 10.50 25.34 -26.17
N ILE A 213 9.61 26.33 -26.10
CA ILE A 213 9.15 26.93 -24.84
C ILE A 213 7.73 26.39 -24.59
N PRO A 214 7.52 25.56 -23.55
CA PRO A 214 6.20 25.01 -23.25
C PRO A 214 5.24 26.12 -22.79
N GLN A 215 3.94 25.92 -23.00
CA GLN A 215 2.91 26.87 -22.53
C GLN A 215 2.88 26.95 -20.99
N ASP A 216 2.99 25.80 -20.32
CA ASP A 216 3.08 25.70 -18.88
C ASP A 216 4.53 25.36 -18.48
N PRO A 217 5.31 26.32 -17.97
CA PRO A 217 6.70 26.07 -17.57
C PRO A 217 6.73 25.24 -16.27
N VAL A 218 7.35 24.06 -16.34
CA VAL A 218 7.62 23.21 -15.18
C VAL A 218 9.10 23.30 -14.83
N LEU A 219 9.41 23.62 -13.58
CA LEU A 219 10.77 23.62 -13.06
C LEU A 219 10.99 22.41 -12.16
N PHE A 220 11.95 21.55 -12.51
CA PHE A 220 12.38 20.44 -11.67
C PHE A 220 13.03 20.96 -10.37
N SER A 221 13.08 20.13 -9.33
CA SER A 221 13.81 20.45 -8.10
C SER A 221 15.31 20.51 -8.36
N GLY A 222 16.02 21.44 -7.71
CA GLY A 222 17.45 21.65 -7.89
C GLY A 222 17.83 23.13 -8.01
N THR A 223 19.11 23.37 -8.26
CA THR A 223 19.67 24.72 -8.42
C THR A 223 19.25 25.36 -9.75
N ILE A 224 19.34 26.68 -9.85
CA ILE A 224 19.13 27.37 -11.13
C ILE A 224 20.17 26.90 -12.16
N ARG A 225 21.43 26.70 -11.74
CA ARG A 225 22.51 26.20 -12.61
C ARG A 225 22.18 24.85 -13.23
N SER A 226 21.79 23.86 -12.43
CA SER A 226 21.47 22.51 -12.92
C SER A 226 20.22 22.48 -13.83
N LYS A 227 19.34 23.48 -13.74
CA LYS A 227 18.19 23.62 -14.65
C LYS A 227 18.57 24.23 -15.99
N LEU A 228 19.48 25.21 -15.98
CA LEU A 228 19.97 25.87 -17.19
C LEU A 228 21.01 25.02 -17.94
N ASN A 229 21.76 24.19 -17.22
CA ASN A 229 22.80 23.33 -17.77
C ASN A 229 22.75 21.91 -17.16
N PRO A 230 21.79 21.07 -17.58
CA PRO A 230 21.62 19.72 -17.02
C PRO A 230 22.78 18.75 -17.31
N PHE A 231 23.58 19.03 -18.35
CA PHE A 231 24.67 18.16 -18.82
C PHE A 231 26.06 18.75 -18.58
N ASP A 232 26.15 19.87 -17.84
CA ASP A 232 27.41 20.58 -17.56
C ASP A 232 28.22 20.98 -18.81
N GLU A 233 27.55 21.27 -19.92
CA GLU A 233 28.17 21.60 -21.21
C GLU A 233 28.66 23.07 -21.31
N TYR A 234 28.06 23.97 -20.54
CA TYR A 234 28.33 25.41 -20.57
C TYR A 234 29.07 25.92 -19.32
N SER A 235 29.93 26.91 -19.51
CA SER A 235 30.64 27.59 -18.42
C SER A 235 29.75 28.60 -17.67
N ASP A 236 30.11 28.92 -16.42
CA ASP A 236 29.37 29.88 -15.60
C ASP A 236 29.29 31.28 -16.26
N SER A 237 30.34 31.69 -16.98
CA SER A 237 30.36 32.94 -17.73
C SER A 237 29.32 32.96 -18.87
N GLU A 238 29.14 31.83 -19.56
CA GLU A 238 28.16 31.72 -20.64
C GLU A 238 26.73 31.73 -20.10
N LEU A 239 26.50 31.03 -18.98
CA LEU A 239 25.22 31.01 -18.30
C LEU A 239 24.86 32.40 -17.75
N GLN A 240 25.82 33.11 -17.15
CA GLN A 240 25.63 34.46 -16.65
C GLN A 240 25.28 35.42 -17.79
N SER A 241 26.02 35.38 -18.91
CA SER A 241 25.72 36.19 -20.09
C SER A 241 24.33 35.87 -20.67
N ALA A 242 23.91 34.60 -20.67
CA ALA A 242 22.56 34.23 -21.08
C ALA A 242 21.48 34.83 -20.17
N LEU A 243 21.66 34.73 -18.85
CA LEU A 243 20.73 35.29 -17.85
C LEU A 243 20.63 36.82 -17.91
N GLU A 244 21.73 37.51 -18.20
CA GLU A 244 21.73 38.96 -18.41
C GLU A 244 20.90 39.34 -19.65
N ARG A 245 21.07 38.60 -20.77
CA ARG A 245 20.32 38.85 -22.02
C ARG A 245 18.81 38.61 -21.89
N VAL A 246 18.40 37.67 -21.04
CA VAL A 246 16.99 37.41 -20.75
C VAL A 246 16.46 38.19 -19.55
N HIS A 247 17.25 39.14 -19.03
CA HIS A 247 16.88 40.03 -17.93
C HIS A 247 16.50 39.30 -16.64
N MET A 248 17.07 38.12 -16.40
CA MET A 248 16.90 37.38 -15.14
C MET A 248 17.90 37.82 -14.06
N ILE A 249 19.01 38.46 -14.45
CA ILE A 249 19.96 39.12 -13.55
C ILE A 249 20.36 40.50 -14.12
N PRO A 250 20.68 41.49 -13.28
CA PRO A 250 21.12 42.79 -13.76
C PRO A 250 22.50 42.71 -14.43
N PRO A 251 22.80 43.60 -15.39
CA PRO A 251 24.12 43.66 -16.02
C PRO A 251 25.23 43.84 -14.98
N ALA A 252 26.40 43.25 -15.21
CA ALA A 252 27.54 43.30 -14.30
C ALA A 252 27.87 44.71 -13.73
N ASP A 253 27.71 45.76 -14.54
CA ASP A 253 27.93 47.16 -14.14
C ASP A 253 26.96 47.68 -13.06
N GLN A 254 25.78 47.09 -12.93
CA GLN A 254 24.80 47.41 -11.89
C GLN A 254 24.94 46.51 -10.66
N MET A 255 25.58 45.33 -10.80
CA MET A 255 25.80 44.38 -9.71
C MET A 255 26.80 44.92 -8.67
N SER A 256 27.76 45.76 -9.08
CA SER A 256 28.67 46.48 -8.17
C SER A 256 27.96 47.50 -7.26
N SER A 257 26.80 48.01 -7.68
CA SER A 257 25.95 48.89 -6.86
C SER A 257 24.94 48.15 -5.98
N ILE A 258 24.67 46.87 -6.26
CA ILE A 258 23.78 46.02 -5.46
C ILE A 258 24.56 45.31 -4.35
N SER A 259 25.83 44.96 -4.59
CA SER A 259 26.73 44.37 -3.57
C SER A 259 27.10 45.32 -2.41
N SER A 260 26.78 46.61 -2.51
CA SER A 260 26.83 47.56 -1.37
C SER A 260 25.58 47.54 -0.48
N ILE A 261 24.52 46.82 -0.87
CA ILE A 261 23.39 46.51 0.00
C ILE A 261 23.63 45.08 0.48
N GLY A 262 24.08 44.95 1.73
CA GLY A 262 24.58 43.70 2.31
C GLY A 262 23.68 42.50 2.01
N ALA A 263 24.33 41.34 1.82
CA ALA A 263 23.65 40.05 1.78
C ALA A 263 22.64 39.97 2.94
N PRO A 264 21.39 39.49 2.71
CA PRO A 264 20.53 39.16 3.83
C PRO A 264 21.27 38.12 4.67
N GLU A 265 21.46 38.42 5.95
CA GLU A 265 21.96 37.45 6.92
C GLU A 265 21.18 36.15 6.72
N THR A 266 21.92 35.08 6.41
CA THR A 266 21.39 33.73 6.46
C THR A 266 20.82 33.54 7.86
N PRO A 267 19.52 33.23 8.04
CA PRO A 267 19.01 32.89 9.35
C PRO A 267 19.84 31.71 9.84
N ALA A 268 20.49 31.88 11.00
CA ALA A 268 21.13 30.79 11.70
C ALA A 268 20.16 29.61 11.74
N GLU A 269 20.67 28.40 11.47
CA GLU A 269 19.96 27.15 11.70
C GLU A 269 19.38 27.14 13.13
N SER A 270 18.11 27.49 13.26
CA SER A 270 17.30 27.14 14.39
C SER A 270 16.55 25.87 14.02
N ASP A 271 16.96 24.76 14.65
CA ASP A 271 16.27 23.49 14.81
C ASP A 271 14.90 23.40 14.10
N VAL A 272 14.91 22.93 12.85
CA VAL A 272 13.72 22.35 12.25
C VAL A 272 13.90 20.84 12.31
N SER A 273 13.29 20.26 13.35
CA SER A 273 13.05 18.84 13.48
C SER A 273 12.59 18.24 12.16
N THR A 274 13.28 17.18 11.75
CA THR A 274 12.91 16.25 10.68
C THR A 274 11.40 15.97 10.68
N PRO A 275 10.69 16.08 9.54
CA PRO A 275 9.39 15.44 9.43
C PRO A 275 9.66 13.94 9.27
N THR A 276 9.61 13.24 10.40
CA THR A 276 9.47 11.79 10.45
C THR A 276 8.35 11.37 9.52
N ALA A 277 8.66 10.37 8.69
CA ALA A 277 7.71 9.69 7.82
C ALA A 277 6.37 9.46 8.52
N VAL A 278 5.29 9.95 7.92
CA VAL A 278 3.93 9.58 8.29
C VAL A 278 3.72 8.15 7.77
N GLU A 279 4.15 7.17 8.56
CA GLU A 279 3.59 5.83 8.52
C GLU A 279 2.14 5.92 8.98
N SER A 280 1.24 5.65 8.04
CA SER A 280 -0.18 5.41 8.31
C SER A 280 -0.32 4.08 9.06
N SER A 281 -0.31 4.15 10.38
CA SER A 281 -0.81 3.09 11.26
C SER A 281 -2.09 3.57 11.95
N ALA A 282 -3.22 3.47 11.25
CA ALA A 282 -4.53 3.58 11.86
C ALA A 282 -5.07 2.19 12.22
N SER A 283 -4.79 1.75 13.44
CA SER A 283 -5.65 0.79 14.14
C SER A 283 -5.49 0.90 15.66
N SER A 284 -6.65 0.82 16.31
CA SER A 284 -6.91 0.82 17.76
C SER A 284 -7.04 2.21 18.41
N THR A 285 -8.29 2.66 18.63
CA THR A 285 -8.93 2.62 19.95
C THR A 285 -10.37 3.15 19.84
N LEU A 286 -11.29 2.27 19.43
CA LEU A 286 -12.73 2.42 19.65
C LEU A 286 -13.06 1.69 20.96
N ALA A 287 -13.13 2.39 22.08
CA ALA A 287 -13.94 2.01 23.25
C ALA A 287 -13.88 3.08 24.37
N ARG A 288 -15.05 3.34 24.98
CA ARG A 288 -15.41 4.36 25.99
C ARG A 288 -15.71 5.72 25.33
N ARG A 289 -16.92 6.30 25.42
CA ARG A 289 -17.94 6.28 26.48
C ARG A 289 -19.18 6.94 25.83
N ALA A 290 -20.28 6.22 25.59
CA ALA A 290 -21.50 6.30 26.40
C ALA A 290 -21.72 7.63 27.16
N GLY A 291 -22.70 8.40 26.67
CA GLY A 291 -23.66 9.18 27.47
C GLY A 291 -23.21 10.52 28.03
N LEU A 292 -23.77 11.62 27.48
CA LEU A 292 -24.55 12.64 28.19
C LEU A 292 -24.72 13.90 27.30
N ALA A 293 -25.91 14.03 26.72
CA ALA A 293 -26.72 15.24 26.49
C ALA A 293 -27.70 14.93 25.35
#